data_AF-A0A191HSN7-F1
#
_entry.id   AF-A0A191HSN7-F1
#
_cell.length_a   1.000
_cell.length_b   1.000
_cell.length_c   1.000
_cell.angle_alpha   90.00
_cell.angle_beta   90.00
_cell.angle_gamma   90.00
#
_symmetry.space_group_name_H-M   'P 1'
#
loop_
_entity.id
_entity.type
_entity.pdbx_description
1 polymer ?
#
loop_
_entity_poly.entity_id
_entity_poly.type
_entity_poly.pdbx_seq_one_letter_code
_entity_poly.pdbx_strand_id
1 'polypeptide(L)'
;MLAVLFGFTNDSNVIKVEPTKIEATVGEKGAINEEILEEALKQTSLNYSSGDANIITIDNKGNWEALAAGKTEIFVSLSSEVKPVKKALKL
;
A
#
# COMPACT_ATOMS: atom_id res chain seq x y z
N MET A 1 7.78 9.29 -24.52
CA MET A 1 7.57 8.39 -23.35
C MET A 1 7.61 9.27 -22.12
N LEU A 2 6.48 9.44 -21.41
CA LEU A 2 6.43 10.18 -20.14
C LEU A 2 6.58 9.18 -19.01
N ALA A 3 7.60 9.37 -18.18
CA ALA A 3 7.87 8.53 -17.02
C ALA A 3 7.18 9.10 -15.78
N VAL A 4 6.57 8.22 -15.01
CA VAL A 4 6.00 8.44 -13.68
C VAL A 4 6.94 7.76 -12.71
N LEU A 5 7.52 8.52 -11.80
CA LEU A 5 8.34 7.94 -10.73
C LEU A 5 7.59 8.03 -9.43
N PHE A 6 7.48 6.92 -8.72
CA PHE A 6 6.89 6.93 -7.40
C PHE A 6 7.64 6.06 -6.41
N GLY A 7 7.66 6.52 -5.17
CA GLY A 7 8.28 5.83 -4.03
C GLY A 7 7.22 5.25 -3.09
N PHE A 8 7.63 4.28 -2.28
CA PHE A 8 6.80 3.72 -1.23
C PHE A 8 7.31 4.14 0.14
N THR A 9 6.39 4.64 0.95
CA THR A 9 6.66 4.94 2.37
C THR A 9 5.87 3.95 3.21
N ASN A 10 6.62 3.21 4.04
CA ASN A 10 6.07 2.25 4.98
C ASN A 10 6.23 2.79 6.41
N ASP A 11 5.14 2.74 7.18
CA ASP A 11 5.09 3.28 8.55
C ASP A 11 5.42 2.23 9.63
N SER A 12 5.90 1.03 9.24
CA SER A 12 6.04 -0.11 10.17
C SER A 12 7.12 -1.11 9.74
N ASN A 13 8.21 -1.22 10.52
CA ASN A 13 9.34 -2.15 10.27
C ASN A 13 8.97 -3.66 10.19
N VAL A 14 7.69 -4.00 10.31
CA VAL A 14 7.12 -5.36 10.32
C VAL A 14 6.54 -5.76 8.97
N ILE A 15 6.52 -4.87 7.98
CA ILE A 15 6.10 -5.16 6.61
C ILE A 15 7.24 -4.83 5.67
N LYS A 16 7.46 -5.70 4.70
CA LYS A 16 8.32 -5.44 3.56
C LYS A 16 7.44 -5.14 2.34
N VAL A 17 7.73 -4.04 1.67
CA VAL A 17 7.00 -3.61 0.47
C VAL A 17 8.01 -3.53 -0.67
N GLU A 18 7.79 -4.30 -1.73
CA GLU A 18 8.61 -4.24 -2.93
C GLU A 18 7.75 -4.09 -4.20
N PRO A 19 8.26 -3.33 -5.20
CA PRO A 19 9.50 -2.54 -5.17
C PRO A 19 9.36 -1.28 -4.29
N THR A 20 10.47 -0.64 -3.89
CA THR A 20 10.45 0.63 -3.12
C THR A 20 10.38 1.88 -4.00
N LYS A 21 10.56 1.69 -5.31
CA LYS A 21 10.44 2.71 -6.34
C LYS A 21 9.95 2.08 -7.63
N ILE A 22 9.04 2.74 -8.32
CA ILE A 22 8.56 2.33 -9.64
C ILE A 22 8.77 3.47 -10.62
N GLU A 23 9.21 3.10 -11.82
CA GLU A 23 9.27 3.97 -12.99
C GLU A 23 8.32 3.38 -14.03
N ALA A 24 7.16 4.01 -14.19
CA ALA A 24 6.10 3.55 -15.08
C ALA A 24 5.83 4.58 -16.17
N THR A 25 5.17 4.17 -17.24
CA THR A 25 4.67 5.09 -18.27
C THR A 25 3.20 5.41 -18.05
N VAL A 26 2.73 6.56 -18.56
CA VAL A 26 1.30 6.89 -18.47
C VAL A 26 0.46 5.82 -19.16
N GLY A 27 -0.54 5.28 -18.45
CA GLY A 27 -1.39 4.15 -18.86
C GLY A 27 -0.89 2.78 -18.40
N GLU A 28 0.31 2.70 -17.82
CA GLU A 28 0.87 1.46 -17.29
C GLU A 28 0.25 1.10 -15.94
N LYS A 29 0.16 -0.20 -15.70
CA LYS A 29 -0.42 -0.77 -14.48
C LYS A 29 0.54 -1.78 -13.88
N GLY A 30 0.46 -1.95 -12.57
CA GLY A 30 1.18 -3.00 -11.87
C GLY A 30 0.55 -3.30 -10.53
N ALA A 31 1.20 -4.19 -9.79
CA ALA A 31 0.83 -4.55 -8.44
C ALA A 31 2.03 -4.41 -7.52
N ILE A 32 1.77 -4.14 -6.25
CA ILE A 32 2.77 -4.17 -5.19
C ILE A 32 2.87 -5.59 -4.64
N ASN A 33 4.06 -5.97 -4.21
CA ASN A 33 4.27 -7.16 -3.40
C ASN A 33 4.54 -6.76 -1.95
N GLU A 34 3.56 -7.03 -1.11
CA GLU A 34 3.64 -6.94 0.34
C GLU A 34 4.01 -8.27 1.00
N GLU A 35 4.94 -8.23 1.95
CA GLU A 35 5.29 -9.36 2.80
C GLU A 35 5.22 -8.93 4.27
N ILE A 36 4.29 -9.52 5.04
CA ILE A 36 4.19 -9.29 6.48
C ILE A 36 5.20 -10.20 7.18
N LEU A 37 6.20 -9.59 7.82
CA LEU A 37 7.29 -10.29 8.51
C LEU A 37 6.83 -10.88 9.87
N GLU A 38 5.85 -10.25 10.51
CA GLU A 38 5.30 -10.70 11.80
C GLU A 38 3.98 -11.46 11.66
N GLU A 39 3.96 -12.74 12.04
CA GLU A 39 2.76 -13.58 11.90
C GLU A 39 1.57 -13.12 12.74
N ALA A 40 1.84 -12.47 13.89
CA ALA A 40 0.81 -11.88 14.74
C ALA A 40 -0.01 -10.80 14.00
N LEU A 41 0.57 -10.22 12.94
CA LEU A 41 -0.06 -9.19 12.12
C LEU A 41 -0.61 -9.74 10.80
N LYS A 42 -0.48 -11.04 10.48
CA LYS A 42 -1.07 -11.63 9.26
C LYS A 42 -2.60 -11.52 9.17
N GLN A 43 -3.28 -11.22 10.29
CA GLN A 43 -4.73 -10.95 10.32
C GLN A 43 -5.08 -9.46 10.17
N THR A 44 -4.09 -8.57 10.11
CA THR A 44 -4.31 -7.14 9.87
C THR A 44 -4.40 -6.87 8.37
N SER A 45 -5.17 -5.85 8.00
CA SER A 45 -5.36 -5.48 6.60
C SER A 45 -4.37 -4.39 6.21
N LEU A 46 -3.95 -4.38 4.95
CA LEU A 46 -3.13 -3.30 4.40
C LEU A 46 -4.03 -2.20 3.87
N ASN A 47 -3.55 -0.97 4.00
CA ASN A 47 -4.21 0.22 3.50
C ASN A 47 -3.26 0.98 2.58
N TYR A 48 -3.73 1.25 1.36
CA TYR A 48 -3.01 1.93 0.30
C TYR A 48 -3.59 3.32 0.09
N SER A 49 -2.71 4.32 -0.09
CA SER A 49 -3.12 5.66 -0.49
C SER A 49 -2.14 6.23 -1.49
N SER A 50 -2.65 6.90 -2.52
CA SER A 50 -1.84 7.70 -3.43
C SER A 50 -1.62 9.10 -2.85
N GLY A 51 -0.41 9.63 -2.97
CA GLY A 51 -0.10 11.03 -2.65
C GLY A 51 -0.67 12.02 -3.66
N ASP A 52 -0.91 11.59 -4.91
CA ASP A 52 -1.59 12.39 -5.92
C ASP A 52 -2.40 11.48 -6.87
N ALA A 53 -3.71 11.47 -6.67
CA ALA A 53 -4.66 10.68 -7.45
C ALA A 53 -4.79 11.14 -8.92
N ASN A 54 -4.24 12.30 -9.30
CA ASN A 54 -4.19 12.73 -10.70
C ASN A 54 -2.99 12.14 -11.45
N ILE A 55 -1.95 11.70 -10.71
CA ILE A 55 -0.72 11.11 -11.26
C ILE A 55 -0.80 9.59 -11.21
N ILE A 56 -1.25 9.01 -10.09
CA ILE A 56 -1.36 7.57 -9.91
C ILE A 56 -2.54 7.23 -9.02
N THR A 57 -3.24 6.15 -9.33
CA THR A 57 -4.26 5.55 -8.45
C THR A 57 -3.80 4.19 -7.98
N ILE A 58 -4.22 3.81 -6.77
CA ILE A 58 -4.00 2.47 -6.23
C ILE A 58 -5.28 1.97 -5.56
N ASP A 59 -5.60 0.69 -5.76
CA ASP A 59 -6.75 0.03 -5.14
C ASP A 59 -6.40 -0.61 -3.78
N ASN A 60 -7.41 -1.15 -3.11
CA ASN A 60 -7.26 -1.81 -1.82
C ASN A 60 -6.54 -3.18 -1.88
N LYS A 61 -6.17 -3.64 -3.07
CA LYS A 61 -5.41 -4.88 -3.30
C LYS A 61 -3.97 -4.60 -3.72
N GLY A 62 -3.54 -3.34 -3.70
CA GLY A 62 -2.19 -2.95 -4.09
C GLY A 62 -1.99 -2.81 -5.60
N ASN A 63 -3.06 -2.83 -6.42
CA ASN A 63 -2.95 -2.61 -7.86
C ASN A 63 -2.94 -1.12 -8.16
N TRP A 64 -1.92 -0.66 -8.88
CA TRP A 64 -1.74 0.73 -9.24
C TRP A 64 -1.84 0.97 -10.74
N GLU A 65 -2.24 2.19 -11.13
CA GLU A 65 -2.33 2.65 -12.50
C GLU A 65 -1.80 4.08 -12.62
N ALA A 66 -0.84 4.27 -13.53
CA ALA A 66 -0.24 5.56 -13.83
C ALA A 66 -1.15 6.38 -14.76
N LEU A 67 -1.64 7.52 -14.30
CA LEU A 67 -2.62 8.35 -15.01
C LEU A 67 -1.99 9.55 -15.71
N ALA A 68 -0.96 10.15 -15.11
CA ALA A 68 -0.28 11.32 -15.66
C ALA A 68 1.20 11.31 -15.32
N ALA A 69 1.98 12.05 -16.10
CA ALA A 69 3.40 12.22 -15.85
C ALA A 69 3.65 13.03 -14.58
N GLY A 70 4.55 12.56 -13.74
CA GLY A 70 4.90 13.28 -12.52
C GLY A 70 5.66 12.42 -11.54
N LYS A 71 5.92 13.00 -10.36
CA LYS A 71 6.48 12.28 -9.22
C LYS A 71 5.49 12.33 -8.08
N THR A 72 5.23 11.20 -7.47
CA THR A 72 4.31 11.07 -6.34
C THR A 72 4.75 9.91 -5.46
N GLU A 73 4.05 9.67 -4.36
CA GLU A 73 4.35 8.58 -3.43
C GLU A 73 3.09 7.75 -3.22
N ILE A 74 3.29 6.45 -2.97
CA ILE A 74 2.24 5.57 -2.50
C ILE A 74 2.54 5.25 -1.04
N PHE A 75 1.56 5.51 -0.19
CA PHE A 75 1.62 5.24 1.23
C PHE A 75 1.03 3.86 1.51
N VAL A 76 1.76 3.04 2.24
CA VAL A 76 1.33 1.71 2.68
C VAL A 76 1.35 1.66 4.20
N SER A 77 0.21 1.34 4.80
CA SER A 77 0.04 1.28 6.25
C SER A 77 -0.75 0.04 6.64
N LEU A 78 -0.54 -0.48 7.85
CA LEU A 78 -1.41 -1.52 8.42
C LEU A 78 -2.61 -0.85 9.07
N SER A 79 -3.81 -1.24 8.66
CA SER A 79 -4.98 -1.06 9.50
C SER A 79 -4.98 -2.23 10.49
N SER A 80 -4.49 -1.96 11.71
CA SER A 80 -4.69 -2.89 12.80
C SER A 80 -6.18 -2.92 13.13
N GLU A 81 -6.92 -3.87 12.57
CA GLU A 81 -8.11 -4.34 13.24
C GLU A 81 -7.65 -5.09 14.49
N VAL A 82 -7.40 -4.37 15.59
CA VAL A 82 -7.56 -4.99 16.89
C VAL A 82 -9.05 -5.30 16.98
N LYS A 83 -9.48 -6.46 16.46
CA LYS A 83 -10.83 -6.95 16.79
C LYS A 83 -10.85 -6.99 18.31
N PRO A 84 -11.67 -6.16 18.99
CA PRO A 84 -11.81 -6.32 20.42
C PRO A 84 -12.29 -7.75 20.58
N VAL A 85 -11.48 -8.59 21.23
CA VAL A 85 -11.94 -9.87 21.72
C VAL A 85 -13.10 -9.49 22.63
N LYS A 86 -14.34 -9.61 22.14
CA LYS A 86 -15.53 -9.51 22.97
C LYS A 86 -15.47 -10.69 23.92
N LYS A 87 -14.73 -10.53 25.01
CA LYS A 87 -14.78 -11.42 26.15
C LYS A 87 -16.14 -11.14 26.80
N ALA A 88 -17.16 -11.89 26.39
CA ALA A 88 -18.41 -11.92 27.11
C ALA A 88 -18.11 -12.50 28.50
N LEU A 89 -18.02 -11.63 29.50
CA LEU A 89 -18.15 -12.05 30.89
C LEU A 89 -19.60 -12.52 31.03
N LYS A 90 -19.82 -13.83 31.11
CA LYS A 90 -21.08 -14.32 31.67
C LYS A 90 -21.02 -14.02 33.16
N LEU A 91 -21.79 -13.01 33.58
CA LEU A 91 -22.13 -12.74 34.98
C LEU A 91 -23.01 -13.88 35.52
#